data_AF-A0A950T3Z0-F1
#
_entry.id   AF-A0A950T3Z0-F1
#
_cell.length_a   1.000
_cell.length_b   1.000
_cell.length_c   1.000
_cell.angle_alpha   90.00
_cell.angle_beta   90.00
_cell.angle_gamma   90.00
#
_symmetry.space_group_name_H-M   'P 1'
#
loop_
_entity.id
_entity.type
_entity.pdbx_description
1 polymer ?
#
loop_
_entity_poly.entity_id
_entity_poly.type
_entity_poly.pdbx_seq_one_letter_code
_entity_poly.pdbx_strand_id
1 'polypeptide(L)'
;MTDQLSLFGADDTPSNQKNAPPAPAAGEPLAARMRPHTLDEIIGQEHLLGPGRILRSSIESDHISSMIFWGPPGSGKTTLAEVIARQTHARYVRLSAVSAGV
;
A
#
# COMPACT_ATOMS: atom_id res chain seq x y z
N MET A 1 47.94 -4.77 -16.72
CA MET A 1 48.19 -5.13 -15.31
C MET A 1 47.32 -4.21 -14.47
N THR A 2 46.10 -4.69 -14.24
CA THR A 2 45.04 -4.29 -13.29
C THR A 2 44.72 -2.80 -13.11
N ASP A 3 43.66 -2.36 -13.78
CA ASP A 3 42.97 -1.10 -13.50
C ASP A 3 41.98 -1.29 -12.34
N GLN A 4 41.98 -0.32 -11.44
CA GLN A 4 41.07 -0.19 -10.30
C GLN A 4 39.64 0.05 -10.79
N LEU A 5 38.67 -0.54 -10.09
CA LEU A 5 37.47 0.08 -9.51
C LEU A 5 36.35 -0.98 -9.41
N SER A 6 36.42 -1.82 -8.38
CA SER A 6 35.25 -2.57 -7.91
C SER A 6 34.27 -1.57 -7.29
N LEU A 7 33.47 -0.93 -8.12
CA LEU A 7 32.53 0.15 -7.76
C LEU A 7 31.17 -0.39 -7.26
N PHE A 8 30.94 -1.70 -7.35
CA PHE A 8 29.72 -2.33 -6.86
C PHE A 8 30.12 -3.44 -5.89
N GLY A 9 30.12 -3.06 -4.60
CA GLY A 9 30.10 -4.02 -3.52
C GLY A 9 28.90 -4.94 -3.69
N ALA A 10 29.14 -6.23 -3.48
CA ALA A 10 28.10 -7.23 -3.34
C ALA A 10 27.29 -6.91 -2.07
N ASP A 11 26.17 -6.21 -2.22
CA ASP A 11 25.08 -6.22 -1.25
C ASP A 11 23.99 -7.13 -1.80
N ASP A 12 24.02 -8.39 -1.34
CA ASP A 12 22.89 -9.31 -1.35
C ASP A 12 21.70 -8.63 -0.63
N THR A 13 20.88 -7.89 -1.37
CA THR A 13 19.58 -7.43 -0.87
C THR A 13 18.60 -8.60 -1.03
N PRO A 14 18.08 -9.19 0.05
CA PRO A 14 17.13 -10.28 -0.07
C PRO A 14 15.79 -9.73 -0.56
N SER A 15 15.43 -10.12 -1.78
CA SER A 15 14.08 -10.48 -2.22
C SER A 15 12.90 -9.60 -1.72
N ASN A 16 12.62 -8.49 -2.42
CA ASN A 16 11.27 -7.91 -2.46
C ASN A 16 10.62 -8.07 -3.86
N GLN A 17 10.67 -9.28 -4.42
CA GLN A 17 10.05 -9.59 -5.73
C GLN A 17 8.53 -9.88 -5.65
N LYS A 18 7.93 -9.91 -4.44
CA LYS A 18 6.50 -10.24 -4.27
C LYS A 18 5.55 -9.04 -4.44
N ASN A 19 6.07 -7.82 -4.56
CA ASN A 19 5.28 -6.59 -4.61
C ASN A 19 5.31 -5.88 -5.98
N ALA A 20 5.65 -6.60 -7.06
CA ALA A 20 5.59 -5.99 -8.39
C ALA A 20 4.14 -5.58 -8.71
N PRO A 21 3.89 -4.31 -9.08
CA PRO A 21 2.54 -3.86 -9.38
C PRO A 21 1.97 -4.66 -10.55
N PRO A 22 0.69 -5.09 -10.49
CA PRO A 22 0.06 -5.77 -11.61
C PRO A 22 0.08 -4.86 -12.84
N ALA A 23 0.37 -5.44 -14.02
CA ALA A 23 0.37 -4.69 -15.27
C ALA A 23 -1.00 -4.03 -15.49
N PRO A 24 -1.07 -2.75 -15.89
CA PRO A 24 -2.34 -2.05 -16.04
C PRO A 24 -3.18 -2.70 -17.14
N ALA A 25 -4.43 -3.03 -16.82
CA ALA A 25 -5.36 -3.56 -17.80
C ALA A 25 -5.73 -2.46 -18.82
N ALA A 26 -5.73 -2.80 -20.11
CA ALA A 26 -6.14 -1.87 -21.17
C ALA A 26 -7.60 -1.45 -20.95
N GLY A 27 -7.83 -0.16 -20.64
CA GLY A 27 -9.16 0.40 -20.36
C GLY A 27 -9.40 0.83 -18.92
N GLU A 28 -8.44 0.62 -18.01
CA GLU A 28 -8.58 1.04 -16.62
C GLU A 28 -8.42 2.57 -16.46
N PRO A 29 -9.33 3.27 -15.73
CA PRO A 29 -9.22 4.70 -15.48
C PRO A 29 -7.92 5.07 -14.78
N LEU A 30 -7.37 6.24 -15.10
CA LEU A 30 -6.12 6.74 -14.49
C LEU A 30 -6.16 6.72 -12.96
N ALA A 31 -7.30 7.10 -12.37
CA ALA A 31 -7.49 7.11 -10.93
C ALA A 31 -7.37 5.73 -10.27
N ALA A 32 -7.67 4.65 -10.98
CA ALA A 32 -7.48 3.29 -10.48
C ALA A 32 -6.01 2.85 -10.65
N ARG A 33 -5.38 3.22 -11.77
CA ARG A 33 -3.95 2.96 -12.04
C ARG A 33 -2.99 3.69 -11.09
N MET A 34 -3.38 4.87 -10.59
CA MET A 34 -2.58 5.69 -9.68
C MET A 34 -2.81 5.36 -8.20
N ARG A 35 -3.54 4.27 -7.89
CA ARG A 35 -3.76 3.89 -6.50
C ARG A 35 -2.46 3.36 -5.89
N PRO A 36 -2.03 3.88 -4.73
CA PRO A 36 -0.88 3.37 -4.01
C PRO A 36 -1.03 1.88 -3.72
N HIS A 37 0.10 1.18 -3.73
CA HIS A 37 0.22 -0.24 -3.44
C HIS A 37 0.84 -0.52 -2.07
N THR A 38 1.64 0.42 -1.57
CA THR A 38 2.33 0.33 -0.28
C THR A 38 1.91 1.48 0.64
N LEU A 39 2.16 1.34 1.95
CA LEU A 39 1.86 2.38 2.94
C LEU A 39 2.68 3.66 2.70
N ASP A 40 3.89 3.53 2.14
CA ASP A 40 4.80 4.65 1.88
C ASP A 40 4.40 5.50 0.67
N GLU A 41 3.58 4.95 -0.23
CA GLU A 41 3.02 5.69 -1.37
C GLU A 41 1.80 6.55 -0.98
N ILE A 42 1.32 6.46 0.27
CA ILE A 42 0.16 7.22 0.74
C ILE A 42 0.59 8.63 1.13
N ILE A 43 0.08 9.62 0.41
CA ILE A 43 0.41 11.04 0.58
C ILE A 43 -0.63 11.73 1.48
N GLY A 44 -0.17 12.59 2.40
CA GLY A 44 -1.02 13.50 3.18
C GLY A 44 -1.68 12.87 4.40
N GLN A 45 -1.29 11.64 4.76
CA GLN A 45 -1.77 10.92 5.94
C GLN A 45 -0.64 10.62 6.93
N GLU A 46 0.43 11.43 6.94
CA GLU A 46 1.64 11.20 7.76
C GLU A 46 1.33 11.21 9.27
N HIS A 47 0.29 11.94 9.68
CA HIS A 47 -0.18 11.95 11.06
C HIS A 47 -0.76 10.60 11.53
N LEU A 48 -1.29 9.80 10.61
CA LEU A 48 -1.82 8.45 10.87
C LEU A 48 -0.84 7.34 10.51
N LEU A 49 -0.13 7.49 9.39
CA LEU A 49 0.69 6.46 8.74
C LEU A 49 2.18 6.81 8.69
N GLY A 50 2.59 7.85 9.43
CA GLY A 50 4.00 8.16 9.61
C GLY A 50 4.74 7.08 10.40
N PRO A 51 6.08 7.06 10.31
CA PRO A 51 6.90 6.12 11.09
C PRO A 51 6.61 6.27 12.59
N GLY A 52 6.49 5.14 13.30
CA GLY A 52 6.21 5.10 14.73
C GLY A 52 4.77 5.44 15.15
N ARG A 53 3.85 5.64 14.21
CA ARG A 53 2.42 5.78 14.52
C ARG A 53 1.79 4.44 14.84
N ILE A 54 0.83 4.45 15.77
CA ILE A 54 0.13 3.25 16.25
C ILE A 54 -0.48 2.50 15.07
N LEU A 55 -1.21 3.19 14.20
CA LEU A 55 -1.87 2.55 13.05
C LEU A 55 -0.85 1.89 12.12
N ARG A 56 0.25 2.58 11.78
CA ARG A 56 1.32 2.02 10.95
C ARG A 56 1.93 0.78 11.59
N SER A 57 2.31 0.86 12.86
CA SER A 57 2.91 -0.25 13.60
C SER A 57 1.96 -1.45 13.72
N SER A 58 0.66 -1.22 13.95
CA SER A 58 -0.35 -2.28 13.97
C SER A 58 -0.52 -2.97 12.62
N ILE A 59 -0.44 -2.22 11.50
CA ILE A 59 -0.50 -2.79 10.15
C ILE A 59 0.78 -3.58 9.84
N GLU A 60 1.95 -3.01 10.14
CA GLU A 60 3.26 -3.67 9.92
C GLU A 60 3.43 -4.95 10.76
N SER A 61 2.82 -5.00 11.95
CA SER A 61 2.85 -6.16 12.84
C SER A 61 1.69 -7.14 12.62
N ASP A 62 0.87 -6.96 11.58
CA ASP A 62 -0.31 -7.79 11.28
C ASP A 62 -1.33 -7.91 12.44
N HIS A 63 -1.43 -6.86 13.26
CA HIS A 63 -2.34 -6.77 14.41
C HIS A 63 -3.45 -5.75 14.15
N ILE A 64 -4.29 -6.03 13.15
CA ILE A 64 -5.37 -5.12 12.74
C ILE A 64 -6.64 -5.35 13.57
N SER A 65 -7.17 -4.26 14.13
CA SER A 65 -8.51 -4.21 14.76
C SER A 65 -9.58 -3.67 13.79
N SER A 66 -10.86 -3.82 14.14
CA SER A 66 -11.95 -3.20 13.38
C SER A 66 -11.83 -1.68 13.38
N MET A 67 -11.90 -1.05 12.19
CA MET A 67 -11.69 0.38 12.00
C MET A 67 -12.74 0.99 11.07
N ILE A 68 -13.07 2.27 11.30
CA ILE A 68 -13.93 3.07 10.43
C ILE A 68 -13.10 4.25 9.91
N PHE A 69 -12.97 4.36 8.59
CA PHE A 69 -12.36 5.53 7.95
C PHE A 69 -13.42 6.56 7.59
N TRP A 70 -13.30 7.77 8.13
CA TRP A 70 -14.18 8.91 7.83
C TRP A 70 -13.37 10.06 7.22
N GLY A 71 -13.97 10.83 6.32
CA GLY A 71 -13.32 11.98 5.69
C GLY A 71 -13.98 12.40 4.37
N PRO A 72 -13.56 13.54 3.79
CA PRO A 72 -14.13 14.08 2.55
C PRO A 72 -13.96 13.14 1.35
N PRO A 73 -14.78 13.27 0.28
CA PRO A 73 -14.61 12.47 -0.92
C PRO A 73 -13.21 12.69 -1.52
N GLY A 74 -12.58 11.63 -2.03
CA GLY A 74 -11.23 11.72 -2.60
C GLY A 74 -10.08 11.65 -1.58
N SER A 75 -10.34 11.61 -0.27
CA SER A 75 -9.29 11.51 0.78
C SER A 75 -8.58 10.15 0.87
N GLY A 76 -8.80 9.25 -0.09
CA GLY A 76 -8.10 7.96 -0.15
C GLY A 76 -8.58 6.85 0.78
N LYS A 77 -9.72 6.97 1.49
CA LYS A 77 -10.21 5.95 2.45
C LYS A 77 -10.31 4.53 1.86
N THR A 78 -10.92 4.42 0.68
CA THR A 78 -11.10 3.13 -0.01
C THR A 78 -9.76 2.54 -0.42
N THR A 79 -8.85 3.40 -0.84
CA THR A 79 -7.49 3.05 -1.22
C THR A 79 -6.68 2.60 0.00
N LEU A 80 -6.78 3.32 1.11
CA LEU A 80 -6.11 2.98 2.37
C LEU A 80 -6.52 1.59 2.86
N ALA A 81 -7.82 1.28 2.85
CA ALA A 81 -8.31 -0.05 3.20
C ALA A 81 -7.77 -1.16 2.27
N GLU A 82 -7.58 -0.85 0.99
CA GLU A 82 -7.02 -1.79 0.01
C GLU A 82 -5.52 -2.04 0.26
N VAL A 83 -4.74 -0.98 0.53
CA VAL A 83 -3.31 -1.08 0.87
C VAL A 83 -3.10 -1.85 2.17
N ILE A 84 -3.92 -1.56 3.20
CA ILE A 84 -3.85 -2.26 4.48
C ILE A 84 -4.07 -3.76 4.29
N ALA A 85 -5.11 -4.17 3.57
CA ALA A 85 -5.38 -5.59 3.33
C ALA A 85 -4.27 -6.29 2.53
N ARG A 86 -3.61 -5.59 1.60
CA ARG A 86 -2.44 -6.12 0.89
C ARG A 86 -1.26 -6.33 1.84
N GLN A 87 -0.98 -5.36 2.69
CA GLN A 87 0.13 -5.39 3.63
C GLN A 87 -0.01 -6.51 4.68
N THR A 88 -1.25 -6.79 5.11
CA THR A 88 -1.54 -7.86 6.08
C THR A 88 -1.96 -9.18 5.45
N HIS A 89 -1.85 -9.31 4.13
CA HIS A 89 -2.28 -10.51 3.40
C HIS A 89 -3.73 -10.95 3.70
N ALA A 90 -4.58 -10.01 4.13
CA ALA A 90 -5.95 -10.27 4.49
C ALA A 90 -6.86 -10.34 3.25
N ARG A 91 -7.96 -11.08 3.37
CA ARG A 91 -8.99 -11.11 2.31
C ARG A 91 -9.68 -9.74 2.22
N TYR A 92 -9.50 -9.04 1.12
CA TYR A 92 -10.19 -7.79 0.83
C TYR A 92 -11.51 -8.02 0.10
N VAL A 93 -12.62 -7.51 0.65
CA VAL A 93 -13.94 -7.49 -0.01
C VAL A 93 -14.48 -6.07 0.04
N ARG A 94 -14.73 -5.48 -1.13
CA ARG A 94 -15.32 -4.14 -1.26
C ARG A 94 -16.83 -4.27 -1.37
N LEU A 95 -17.54 -3.74 -0.39
CA LEU A 95 -18.99 -3.60 -0.40
C LEU A 95 -19.35 -2.12 -0.48
N SER A 96 -20.31 -1.77 -1.33
CA SER A 96 -20.87 -0.42 -1.44
C SER A 96 -22.29 -0.44 -0.93
N ALA A 97 -22.61 0.39 0.07
CA ALA A 97 -23.97 0.52 0.58
C ALA A 97 -24.97 0.96 -0.51
N VAL A 98 -24.51 1.66 -1.56
CA VAL A 98 -25.35 2.09 -2.69
C VAL A 98 -25.66 0.94 -3.64
N SER A 99 -24.74 -0.03 -3.77
CA SER A 99 -24.90 -1.18 -4.68
C SER A 99 -25.45 -2.42 -3.97
N ALA A 100 -25.32 -2.50 -2.64
CA ALA A 100 -25.72 -3.62 -1.81
C ALA A 100 -27.15 -3.44 -1.25
N GLY A 101 -28.04 -2.82 -2.04
CA GLY A 101 -29.40 -2.47 -1.64
C GLY A 101 -30.07 -3.55 -0.78
N VAL A 102 -30.42 -3.14 0.43
CA VAL A 102 -31.60 -3.61 1.16
C VAL A 102 -32.72 -2.62 0.92
#